data_AF-A0A960EYP2-F1
#
_entry.id   AF-A0A960EYP2-F1
#
_cell.length_a   1.000
_cell.length_b   1.000
_cell.length_c   1.000
_cell.angle_alpha   90.00
_cell.angle_beta   90.00
_cell.angle_gamma   90.00
#
_symmetry.space_group_name_H-M   'P 1'
#
loop_
_entity.id
_entity.type
_entity.pdbx_description
1 polymer ?
#
loop_
_entity_poly.entity_id
_entity_poly.type
_entity_poly.pdbx_seq_one_letter_code
_entity_poly.pdbx_strand_id
1 'polypeptide(L)'
;MSSTRNPRIPRPNAPALRAVMLRPRNRLLGAVVVTGLVGGLIGAAYLGTLKFVTETIGPDEWSLTAHLGIMVAVGVLVAAITKWLGRPADVELLVDNIHVSGGTDSLRQLRSLIPISLLCVGAGGALGPEAPLVTTTGSVGSWIGDRAQLGVRELRVVSIAGMAAGFTVLFGAPLGSAVFALEILHRRGLEYYEALLPSAIGSLCGYAVYVAVTGLGLEPIFPFPAHAALQLGDLGWGVAAGVVGALVAATFTYLCVVLRKIIGYVPAVARPVLGGAVLGGFAFVTPYALTNGEVHMADLNGVAHVAATTLLLAAAMKIVASAVTVVSGWNGGFIIPLFFIGYCLARATTGHLPGSDPWILAAGAMAAANVGVTKTPIGSTLVVTEMAGLTLLPPTLIASLVSLLLTSGVGLIHTQRQRFDPNEQDFDPDDTAYPEGAVA
;
A
#
# COMPACT_ATOMS: atom_id res chain seq x y z
N MET A 1 -22.45 -15.78 -65.19
CA MET A 1 -21.44 -15.28 -64.23
C MET A 1 -22.15 -14.44 -63.18
N SER A 2 -22.46 -15.02 -62.02
CA SER A 2 -23.15 -14.34 -60.92
C SER A 2 -22.16 -13.46 -60.15
N SER A 3 -22.37 -12.15 -60.17
CA SER A 3 -21.67 -11.20 -59.29
C SER A 3 -22.18 -11.39 -57.86
N THR A 4 -21.33 -11.95 -57.00
CA THR A 4 -21.55 -11.99 -55.55
C THR A 4 -21.40 -10.58 -54.99
N ARG A 5 -22.53 -9.88 -54.81
CA ARG A 5 -22.55 -8.63 -54.05
C ARG A 5 -22.19 -8.94 -52.59
N ASN A 6 -20.98 -8.55 -52.20
CA ASN A 6 -20.53 -8.57 -50.82
C ASN A 6 -21.51 -7.72 -49.97
N PRO A 7 -22.18 -8.27 -48.94
CA PRO A 7 -23.11 -7.50 -48.13
C PRO A 7 -22.35 -6.37 -47.44
N ARG A 8 -22.66 -5.11 -47.80
CA ARG A 8 -22.14 -3.93 -47.12
C ARG A 8 -22.63 -3.98 -45.67
N ILE A 9 -21.75 -4.29 -44.73
CA ILE A 9 -22.00 -4.12 -43.30
C ILE A 9 -22.39 -2.65 -43.09
N PRO A 10 -23.59 -2.34 -42.58
CA PRO A 10 -23.99 -0.96 -42.35
C PRO A 10 -23.02 -0.33 -41.35
N ARG A 11 -22.35 0.77 -41.74
CA ARG A 11 -21.57 1.56 -40.77
C ARG A 11 -22.56 2.08 -39.72
N PRO A 12 -22.35 1.84 -38.42
CA PRO A 12 -23.26 2.30 -37.40
C PRO A 12 -23.32 3.83 -37.44
N ASN A 13 -24.51 4.40 -37.59
CA ASN A 13 -24.71 5.85 -37.55
C ASN A 13 -24.39 6.37 -36.14
N ALA A 14 -23.83 7.59 -36.03
CA ALA A 14 -23.44 8.22 -34.76
C ALA A 14 -24.45 8.09 -33.59
N PRO A 15 -25.79 8.22 -33.79
CA PRO A 15 -26.76 8.00 -32.71
C PRO A 15 -26.85 6.54 -32.23
N ALA A 16 -26.62 5.55 -33.11
CA ALA A 16 -26.59 4.13 -32.73
C ALA A 16 -25.34 3.79 -31.89
N LEU A 17 -24.19 4.39 -32.23
CA LEU A 17 -22.96 4.31 -31.42
C LEU A 17 -23.17 4.92 -30.03
N ARG A 18 -23.82 6.09 -29.94
CA ARG A 18 -24.18 6.72 -28.66
C ARG A 18 -25.09 5.81 -27.82
N ALA A 19 -26.12 5.20 -28.42
CA ALA A 19 -27.02 4.30 -27.71
C ALA A 19 -26.33 3.02 -27.18
N VAL A 20 -25.34 2.51 -27.91
CA VAL A 20 -24.52 1.36 -27.47
C VAL A 20 -23.58 1.78 -26.33
N MET A 21 -22.92 2.93 -26.42
CA MET A 21 -22.04 3.45 -25.35
C MET A 21 -22.79 3.74 -24.05
N LEU A 22 -24.06 4.17 -24.14
CA LEU A 22 -24.90 4.50 -22.99
C LEU A 22 -25.48 3.28 -22.25
N ARG A 23 -25.23 2.05 -22.71
CA ARG A 23 -25.63 0.85 -21.96
C ARG A 23 -24.92 0.84 -20.58
N PRO A 24 -25.62 0.49 -19.47
CA PRO A 24 -25.05 0.51 -18.13
C PRO A 24 -23.68 -0.20 -18.02
N ARG A 25 -23.59 -1.40 -18.60
CA ARG A 25 -22.34 -2.18 -18.65
C ARG A 25 -21.19 -1.47 -19.37
N ASN A 26 -21.50 -0.73 -20.44
CA ASN A 26 -20.50 -0.01 -21.23
C ASN A 26 -20.07 1.29 -20.53
N ARG A 27 -20.97 1.94 -19.80
CA ARG A 27 -20.65 3.08 -18.93
C ARG A 27 -19.71 2.68 -17.80
N LEU A 28 -19.98 1.57 -17.12
CA LEU A 28 -19.09 1.03 -16.08
C LEU A 28 -17.71 0.71 -16.66
N LEU A 29 -17.64 -0.05 -17.75
CA LEU A 29 -16.36 -0.41 -18.38
C LEU A 29 -15.58 0.84 -18.81
N GLY A 30 -16.24 1.81 -19.42
CA GLY A 30 -15.63 3.09 -19.77
C GLY A 30 -15.10 3.84 -18.54
N ALA A 31 -15.88 3.91 -17.46
CA ALA A 31 -15.46 4.53 -16.22
C ALA A 31 -14.27 3.82 -15.57
N VAL A 32 -14.22 2.49 -15.60
CA VAL A 32 -13.09 1.69 -15.10
C VAL A 32 -11.81 1.98 -15.90
N VAL A 33 -11.87 2.00 -17.23
CA VAL A 33 -10.70 2.30 -18.07
C VAL A 33 -10.22 3.73 -17.85
N VAL A 34 -11.14 4.70 -17.84
CA VAL A 34 -10.79 6.12 -17.57
C VAL A 34 -10.18 6.26 -16.18
N THR A 35 -10.76 5.62 -15.17
CA THR A 35 -10.24 5.64 -13.80
C THR A 35 -8.87 4.97 -13.71
N GLY A 36 -8.65 3.87 -14.41
CA GLY A 36 -7.35 3.19 -14.46
C GLY A 36 -6.26 4.07 -15.07
N LEU A 37 -6.54 4.70 -16.21
CA LEU A 37 -5.59 5.61 -16.87
C LEU A 37 -5.34 6.88 -16.06
N VAL A 38 -6.39 7.53 -15.55
CA VAL A 38 -6.26 8.73 -14.72
C VAL A 38 -5.55 8.41 -13.40
N GLY A 39 -5.92 7.32 -12.74
CA GLY A 39 -5.27 6.84 -11.53
C GLY A 39 -3.79 6.53 -11.76
N GLY A 40 -3.46 5.90 -12.89
CA GLY A 40 -2.08 5.65 -13.27
C GLY A 40 -1.28 6.95 -13.49
N LEU A 41 -1.84 7.92 -14.22
CA LEU A 41 -1.20 9.22 -14.44
C LEU A 41 -1.02 10.02 -13.15
N ILE A 42 -2.00 10.00 -12.25
CA ILE A 42 -1.90 10.60 -10.91
C ILE A 42 -0.79 9.92 -10.13
N GLY A 43 -0.72 8.58 -10.16
CA GLY A 43 0.34 7.82 -9.51
C GLY A 43 1.73 8.22 -10.00
N ALA A 44 1.91 8.28 -11.32
CA ALA A 44 3.18 8.68 -11.93
C ALA A 44 3.55 10.13 -11.58
N ALA A 45 2.59 11.05 -11.65
CA ALA A 45 2.81 12.46 -11.29
C ALA A 45 3.17 12.62 -9.80
N TYR A 46 2.49 11.90 -8.92
CA TYR A 46 2.78 11.89 -7.49
C TYR A 46 4.18 11.35 -7.22
N LEU A 47 4.56 10.22 -7.81
CA LEU A 47 5.90 9.64 -7.63
C LEU A 47 7.00 10.53 -8.21
N GLY A 48 6.78 11.14 -9.37
CA GLY A 48 7.70 12.13 -9.93
C GLY A 48 7.87 13.36 -9.03
N THR A 49 6.77 13.85 -8.45
CA THR A 49 6.80 14.97 -7.49
C THR A 49 7.50 14.55 -6.20
N LEU A 50 7.23 13.34 -5.71
CA LEU A 50 7.87 12.80 -4.53
C LEU A 50 9.38 12.71 -4.72
N LYS A 51 9.83 12.18 -5.86
CA LYS A 51 11.25 12.13 -6.22
C LYS A 51 11.89 13.52 -6.15
N PHE A 52 11.27 14.52 -6.77
CA PHE A 52 11.75 15.90 -6.72
C PHE A 52 11.84 16.45 -5.28
N VAL A 53 10.83 16.17 -4.44
CA VAL A 53 10.86 16.57 -3.02
C VAL A 53 12.00 15.87 -2.29
N THR A 54 12.18 14.56 -2.47
CA THR A 54 13.27 13.78 -1.87
C THR A 54 14.64 14.31 -2.28
N GLU A 55 14.85 14.65 -3.56
CA GLU A 55 16.10 15.26 -4.06
C GLU A 55 16.34 16.69 -3.52
N THR A 56 15.33 17.33 -2.94
CA THR A 56 15.46 18.69 -2.38
C THR A 56 15.68 18.68 -0.86
N ILE A 57 14.90 17.87 -0.13
CA ILE A 57 14.85 17.90 1.35
C ILE A 57 15.14 16.54 2.01
N GLY A 58 15.50 15.52 1.23
CA GLY A 58 15.76 14.17 1.73
C GLY A 58 17.02 14.06 2.60
N PRO A 59 17.19 12.94 3.32
CA PRO A 59 18.30 12.75 4.26
C PRO A 59 19.69 12.72 3.62
N ASP A 60 19.80 12.30 2.36
CA ASP A 60 21.09 12.11 1.69
C ASP A 60 21.73 13.42 1.22
N GLU A 61 20.95 14.49 1.08
CA GLU A 61 21.38 15.79 0.55
C GLU A 61 21.92 16.74 1.63
N TRP A 62 21.73 16.40 2.91
CA TRP A 62 21.98 17.30 4.04
C TRP A 62 22.80 16.60 5.12
N SER A 63 23.58 17.38 5.87
CA SER A 63 24.24 16.84 7.07
C SER A 63 23.19 16.39 8.10
N LEU A 64 23.50 15.38 8.91
CA LEU A 64 22.58 14.85 9.93
C LEU A 64 21.97 15.93 10.83
N THR A 65 22.77 16.93 11.22
CA THR A 65 22.30 18.06 12.04
C THR A 65 21.37 19.00 11.29
N ALA A 66 21.64 19.26 10.01
CA ALA A 66 20.76 20.07 9.17
C ALA A 66 19.45 19.33 8.90
N HIS A 67 19.54 18.03 8.62
CA HIS A 67 18.40 17.18 8.34
C HIS A 67 17.47 17.02 9.56
N LEU A 68 18.01 16.95 10.78
CA LEU A 68 17.22 17.07 12.01
C LEU A 68 16.38 18.36 12.01
N GLY A 69 16.97 19.49 11.64
CA GLY A 69 16.27 20.77 11.49
C GLY A 69 15.16 20.73 10.44
N ILE A 70 15.42 20.09 9.29
CA ILE A 70 14.43 19.88 8.23
C ILE A 70 13.25 19.04 8.74
N MET A 71 13.50 17.94 9.44
CA MET A 71 12.44 17.08 9.97
C MET A 71 11.53 17.83 10.96
N VAL A 72 12.11 18.67 11.82
CA VAL A 72 11.33 19.53 12.73
C VAL A 72 10.53 20.57 11.95
N ALA A 73 11.13 21.22 10.94
CA ALA A 73 10.46 22.20 10.10
C ALA A 73 9.30 21.58 9.31
N VAL A 74 9.48 20.37 8.77
CA VAL A 74 8.43 19.61 8.10
C VAL A 74 7.31 19.26 9.08
N GLY A 75 7.64 18.86 10.32
CA GLY A 75 6.64 18.68 11.37
C GLY A 75 5.79 19.94 11.61
N VAL A 76 6.41 21.13 11.62
CA VAL A 76 5.68 22.41 11.73
C VAL A 76 4.77 22.64 10.52
N LEU A 77 5.26 22.36 9.30
CA LEU A 77 4.46 22.50 8.08
C LEU A 77 3.26 21.54 8.07
N VAL A 78 3.45 20.28 8.47
CA VAL A 78 2.37 19.29 8.59
C VAL A 78 1.31 19.78 9.58
N ALA A 79 1.72 20.30 10.73
CA ALA A 79 0.81 20.87 11.72
C ALA A 79 0.05 22.09 11.17
N ALA A 80 0.72 22.98 10.44
CA ALA A 80 0.12 24.17 9.83
C ALA A 80 -0.89 23.80 8.73
N ILE A 81 -0.53 22.87 7.82
CA ILE A 81 -1.41 22.38 6.76
C ILE A 81 -2.65 21.72 7.35
N THR A 82 -2.48 20.85 8.36
CA THR A 82 -3.59 20.19 9.04
C THR A 82 -4.52 21.20 9.70
N LYS A 83 -3.98 22.27 10.30
CA LYS A 83 -4.76 23.34 10.92
C LYS A 83 -5.56 24.16 9.91
N TRP A 84 -5.02 24.42 8.72
CA TRP A 84 -5.63 25.29 7.71
C TRP A 84 -6.55 24.56 6.72
N LEU A 85 -6.16 23.36 6.29
CA LEU A 85 -6.89 22.58 5.28
C LEU A 85 -7.74 21.46 5.89
N GLY A 86 -7.59 21.19 7.19
CA GLY A 86 -8.28 20.12 7.91
C GLY A 86 -7.51 18.81 7.91
N ARG A 87 -8.06 17.81 8.61
CA ARG A 87 -7.46 16.46 8.70
C ARG A 87 -7.34 15.84 7.30
N PRO A 88 -6.17 15.26 6.95
CA PRO A 88 -6.01 14.56 5.67
C PRO A 88 -6.88 13.30 5.63
N ALA A 89 -7.25 12.89 4.42
CA ALA A 89 -7.84 11.56 4.21
C ALA A 89 -6.81 10.48 4.55
N ASP A 90 -7.29 9.29 4.87
CA ASP A 90 -6.48 8.09 5.06
C ASP A 90 -7.16 6.88 4.43
N VAL A 91 -6.45 5.76 4.43
CA VAL A 91 -6.96 4.50 3.87
C VAL A 91 -8.17 4.02 4.66
N GLU A 92 -8.20 4.22 5.98
CA GLU A 92 -9.31 3.79 6.83
C GLU A 92 -10.62 4.47 6.42
N LEU A 93 -10.60 5.78 6.23
CA LEU A 93 -11.74 6.57 5.77
C LEU A 93 -12.17 6.19 4.35
N LEU A 94 -11.22 5.93 3.44
CA LEU A 94 -11.56 5.45 2.10
C LEU A 94 -12.27 4.08 2.17
N VAL A 95 -11.72 3.15 2.95
CA VAL A 95 -12.29 1.81 3.15
C VAL A 95 -13.71 1.92 3.70
N ASP A 96 -13.94 2.76 4.72
CA ASP A 96 -15.29 2.93 5.28
C ASP A 96 -16.27 3.55 4.27
N ASN A 97 -15.86 4.58 3.53
CA ASN A 97 -16.67 5.18 2.47
C ASN A 97 -17.04 4.18 1.36
N ILE A 98 -16.14 3.27 1.02
CA ILE A 98 -16.40 2.19 0.05
C ILE A 98 -17.46 1.22 0.59
N HIS A 99 -17.40 0.85 1.87
CA HIS A 99 -18.42 0.00 2.49
C HIS A 99 -19.79 0.69 2.54
N VAL A 100 -19.85 1.93 3.03
CA VAL A 100 -21.10 2.64 3.32
C VAL A 100 -21.73 3.23 2.06
N SER A 101 -20.97 4.03 1.31
CA SER A 101 -21.46 4.84 0.18
C SER A 101 -21.01 4.32 -1.18
N GLY A 102 -20.15 3.30 -1.22
CA GLY A 102 -19.54 2.80 -2.46
C GLY A 102 -18.35 3.65 -2.93
N GLY A 103 -17.94 4.67 -2.20
CA GLY A 103 -16.85 5.55 -2.59
C GLY A 103 -16.87 6.86 -1.81
N THR A 104 -15.87 7.71 -2.03
CA THR A 104 -15.77 9.00 -1.32
C THR A 104 -16.74 10.04 -1.89
N ASP A 105 -17.38 10.80 -1.01
CA ASP A 105 -18.30 11.88 -1.41
C ASP A 105 -17.58 13.15 -1.88
N SER A 106 -16.30 13.35 -1.51
CA SER A 106 -15.56 14.58 -1.79
C SER A 106 -14.06 14.39 -1.91
N LEU A 107 -13.46 15.10 -2.87
CA LEU A 107 -12.01 15.20 -3.04
C LEU A 107 -11.35 16.26 -2.13
N ARG A 108 -12.11 16.93 -1.24
CA ARG A 108 -11.59 18.07 -0.45
C ARG A 108 -10.41 17.68 0.42
N GLN A 109 -10.44 16.49 1.03
CA GLN A 109 -9.39 16.02 1.92
C GLN A 109 -8.09 15.64 1.20
N LEU A 110 -8.12 15.51 -0.14
CA LEU A 110 -6.90 15.34 -0.94
C LEU A 110 -6.00 16.59 -0.88
N ARG A 111 -6.58 17.76 -0.60
CA ARG A 111 -5.84 19.04 -0.50
C ARG A 111 -4.88 19.07 0.68
N SER A 112 -5.19 18.38 1.77
CA SER A 112 -4.27 18.19 2.91
C SER A 112 -3.46 16.91 2.77
N LEU A 113 -4.05 15.81 2.29
CA LEU A 113 -3.37 14.52 2.12
C LEU A 113 -2.10 14.64 1.27
N ILE A 114 -2.22 15.09 0.01
CA ILE A 114 -1.12 15.09 -0.96
C ILE A 114 0.10 15.89 -0.47
N PRO A 115 -0.01 17.16 -0.04
CA PRO A 115 1.16 17.90 0.42
C PRO A 115 1.73 17.35 1.73
N ILE A 116 0.90 16.90 2.67
CA ILE A 116 1.39 16.29 3.92
C ILE A 116 2.17 15.02 3.61
N SER A 117 1.67 14.18 2.69
CA SER A 117 2.32 12.91 2.38
C SER A 117 3.59 13.08 1.55
N LEU A 118 3.62 14.04 0.61
CA LEU A 118 4.83 14.38 -0.12
C LEU A 118 5.93 14.90 0.82
N LEU A 119 5.58 15.78 1.76
CA LEU A 119 6.51 16.27 2.78
C LEU A 119 6.95 15.14 3.71
N CYS A 120 6.02 14.29 4.16
CA CYS A 120 6.31 13.17 5.05
C CYS A 120 7.32 12.20 4.43
N VAL A 121 7.00 11.66 3.25
CA VAL A 121 7.83 10.65 2.61
C VAL A 121 9.11 11.28 2.06
N GLY A 122 9.01 12.45 1.42
CA GLY A 122 10.14 13.11 0.78
C GLY A 122 11.19 13.66 1.75
N ALA A 123 10.77 14.11 2.94
CA ALA A 123 11.72 14.53 3.98
C ALA A 123 12.40 13.36 4.70
N GLY A 124 12.04 12.10 4.42
CA GLY A 124 12.62 10.94 5.10
C GLY A 124 11.82 10.42 6.28
N GLY A 125 10.53 10.75 6.39
CA GLY A 125 9.60 10.06 7.30
C GLY A 125 9.58 8.56 7.01
N ALA A 126 9.41 7.74 8.05
CA ALA A 126 9.53 6.28 7.96
C ALA A 126 8.25 5.60 7.43
N LEU A 127 7.62 6.20 6.44
CA LEU A 127 6.42 5.73 5.74
C LEU A 127 6.59 5.88 4.24
N GLY A 128 5.88 5.09 3.46
CA GLY A 128 5.91 5.07 2.01
C GLY A 128 4.73 5.78 1.34
N PRO A 129 4.76 5.90 0.00
CA PRO A 129 3.71 6.56 -0.77
C PRO A 129 2.45 5.72 -1.00
N GLU A 130 2.40 4.45 -0.57
CA GLU A 130 1.29 3.54 -0.89
C GLU A 130 -0.09 4.07 -0.46
N ALA A 131 -0.21 4.47 0.80
CA ALA A 131 -1.47 4.92 1.41
C ALA A 131 -2.02 6.21 0.76
N PRO A 132 -1.24 7.30 0.59
CA PRO A 132 -1.74 8.50 -0.09
C PRO A 132 -2.07 8.24 -1.55
N LEU A 133 -1.31 7.37 -2.24
CA LEU A 133 -1.59 7.00 -3.63
C LEU A 133 -2.93 6.27 -3.75
N VAL A 134 -3.11 5.17 -3.01
CA VAL A 134 -4.34 4.36 -3.07
C VAL A 134 -5.57 5.17 -2.65
N THR A 135 -5.40 6.06 -1.66
CA THR A 135 -6.47 6.96 -1.20
C THR A 135 -6.84 7.97 -2.28
N THR A 136 -5.85 8.59 -2.90
CA THR A 136 -6.05 9.59 -3.96
C THR A 136 -6.71 8.96 -5.19
N THR A 137 -6.17 7.85 -5.69
CA THR A 137 -6.68 7.22 -6.91
C THR A 137 -8.03 6.55 -6.69
N GLY A 138 -8.28 5.98 -5.52
CA GLY A 138 -9.60 5.47 -5.12
C GLY A 138 -10.65 6.57 -5.06
N SER A 139 -10.33 7.70 -4.41
CA SER A 139 -11.23 8.86 -4.30
C SER A 139 -11.53 9.49 -5.66
N VAL A 140 -10.52 9.61 -6.53
CA VAL A 140 -10.71 10.09 -7.91
C VAL A 140 -11.54 9.10 -8.72
N GLY A 141 -11.38 7.79 -8.49
CA GLY A 141 -12.26 6.77 -9.05
C GLY A 141 -13.72 6.97 -8.62
N SER A 142 -13.98 7.22 -7.33
CA SER A 142 -15.31 7.57 -6.86
C SER A 142 -15.85 8.82 -7.57
N TRP A 143 -15.05 9.88 -7.68
CA TRP A 143 -15.46 11.09 -8.39
C TRP A 143 -15.78 10.84 -9.87
N ILE A 144 -14.99 10.03 -10.58
CA ILE A 144 -15.27 9.65 -11.97
C ILE A 144 -16.57 8.84 -12.06
N GLY A 145 -16.79 7.90 -11.14
CA GLY A 145 -18.00 7.10 -11.07
C GLY A 145 -19.26 7.94 -10.82
N ASP A 146 -19.18 8.92 -9.92
CA ASP A 146 -20.26 9.88 -9.65
C ASP A 146 -20.58 10.74 -10.88
N ARG A 147 -19.56 11.24 -11.59
CA ARG A 147 -19.76 11.97 -12.87
C ARG A 147 -20.30 11.09 -13.99
N ALA A 148 -19.97 9.81 -13.97
CA ALA A 148 -20.57 8.81 -14.83
C ALA A 148 -21.98 8.39 -14.36
N GLN A 149 -22.52 8.97 -13.29
CA GLN A 149 -23.82 8.70 -12.68
C GLN A 149 -24.05 7.20 -12.42
N LEU A 150 -23.01 6.53 -11.92
CA LEU A 150 -23.06 5.13 -11.57
C LEU A 150 -23.82 4.91 -10.26
N GLY A 151 -24.51 3.77 -10.13
CA GLY A 151 -25.14 3.40 -8.87
C GLY A 151 -24.09 3.03 -7.80
N VAL A 152 -24.47 2.98 -6.52
CA VAL A 152 -23.58 2.69 -5.37
C VAL A 152 -22.69 1.45 -5.60
N ARG A 153 -23.25 0.36 -6.13
CA ARG A 153 -22.50 -0.88 -6.42
C ARG A 153 -21.43 -0.67 -7.51
N GLU A 154 -21.76 0.06 -8.56
CA GLU A 154 -20.85 0.34 -9.68
C GLU A 154 -19.80 1.38 -9.28
N LEU A 155 -20.18 2.38 -8.47
CA LEU A 155 -19.28 3.34 -7.85
C LEU A 155 -18.22 2.63 -7.00
N ARG A 156 -18.63 1.61 -6.23
CA ARG A 156 -17.74 0.74 -5.46
C ARG A 156 -16.70 0.08 -6.35
N VAL A 157 -17.16 -0.55 -7.43
CA VAL A 157 -16.29 -1.20 -8.42
C VAL A 157 -15.27 -0.23 -9.00
N VAL A 158 -15.68 0.98 -9.39
CA VAL A 158 -14.78 1.98 -9.99
C VAL A 158 -13.78 2.53 -8.97
N SER A 159 -14.21 2.75 -7.73
CA SER A 159 -13.33 3.21 -6.64
C SER A 159 -12.21 2.19 -6.37
N ILE A 160 -12.56 0.90 -6.28
CA ILE A 160 -11.59 -0.18 -6.08
C ILE A 160 -10.67 -0.32 -7.29
N ALA A 161 -11.19 -0.17 -8.51
CA ALA A 161 -10.35 -0.17 -9.71
C ALA A 161 -9.35 1.00 -9.75
N GLY A 162 -9.72 2.18 -9.23
CA GLY A 162 -8.82 3.31 -9.05
C GLY A 162 -7.73 3.04 -8.02
N MET A 163 -8.08 2.43 -6.88
CA MET A 163 -7.11 1.96 -5.89
C MET A 163 -6.08 1.03 -6.52
N ALA A 164 -6.54 0.01 -7.25
CA ALA A 164 -5.67 -0.97 -7.92
C ALA A 164 -4.73 -0.30 -8.93
N ALA A 165 -5.22 0.66 -9.73
CA ALA A 165 -4.40 1.38 -10.71
C ALA A 165 -3.26 2.18 -10.08
N GLY A 166 -3.54 2.93 -9.00
CA GLY A 166 -2.53 3.71 -8.28
C GLY A 166 -1.47 2.82 -7.63
N PHE A 167 -1.90 1.72 -7.02
CA PHE A 167 -1.01 0.74 -6.40
C PHE A 167 -0.10 0.05 -7.43
N THR A 168 -0.63 -0.21 -8.62
CA THR A 168 0.13 -0.83 -9.72
C THR A 168 1.25 0.06 -10.21
N VAL A 169 1.04 1.38 -10.27
CA VAL A 169 2.09 2.32 -10.69
C VAL A 169 3.23 2.41 -9.68
N LEU A 170 2.95 2.17 -8.41
CA LEU A 170 3.98 2.11 -7.38
C LEU A 170 4.78 0.81 -7.44
N PHE A 171 4.10 -0.33 -7.54
CA PHE A 171 4.74 -1.64 -7.37
C PHE A 171 5.03 -2.42 -8.66
N GLY A 172 4.58 -1.93 -9.81
CA GLY A 172 4.70 -2.68 -11.07
C GLY A 172 3.99 -4.04 -11.04
N ALA A 173 3.08 -4.26 -10.09
CA ALA A 173 2.48 -5.56 -9.77
C ALA A 173 0.97 -5.54 -10.03
N PRO A 174 0.53 -5.69 -11.30
CA PRO A 174 -0.87 -5.50 -11.64
C PRO A 174 -1.81 -6.52 -10.99
N LEU A 175 -1.45 -7.80 -11.01
CA LEU A 175 -2.34 -8.83 -10.48
C LEU A 175 -2.48 -8.68 -8.96
N GLY A 176 -1.36 -8.45 -8.27
CA GLY A 176 -1.31 -8.22 -6.84
C GLY A 176 -2.06 -6.96 -6.44
N SER A 177 -1.93 -5.87 -7.19
CA SER A 177 -2.64 -4.62 -6.92
C SER A 177 -4.16 -4.76 -7.05
N ALA A 178 -4.63 -5.49 -8.06
CA ALA A 178 -6.06 -5.74 -8.27
C ALA A 178 -6.69 -6.56 -7.13
N VAL A 179 -6.00 -7.60 -6.68
CA VAL A 179 -6.46 -8.44 -5.56
C VAL A 179 -6.31 -7.71 -4.22
N PHE A 180 -5.20 -7.01 -4.01
CA PHE A 180 -4.94 -6.25 -2.79
C PHE A 180 -5.98 -5.15 -2.54
N ALA A 181 -6.35 -4.40 -3.59
CA ALA A 181 -7.38 -3.36 -3.48
C ALA A 181 -8.74 -3.90 -3.04
N LEU A 182 -9.05 -5.16 -3.34
CA LEU A 182 -10.24 -5.84 -2.84
C LEU A 182 -10.05 -6.34 -1.42
N GLU A 183 -8.96 -7.06 -1.15
CA GLU A 183 -8.72 -7.68 0.15
C GLU A 183 -8.59 -6.66 1.27
N ILE A 184 -8.00 -5.48 1.02
CA ILE A 184 -7.76 -4.48 2.07
C ILE A 184 -9.06 -3.96 2.71
N LEU A 185 -10.21 -4.14 2.05
CA LEU A 185 -11.51 -3.77 2.59
C LEU A 185 -11.97 -4.72 3.70
N HIS A 186 -11.57 -5.99 3.67
CA HIS A 186 -12.13 -7.02 4.54
C HIS A 186 -11.07 -7.67 5.41
N ARG A 187 -11.37 -7.79 6.70
CA ARG A 187 -10.51 -8.49 7.66
C ARG A 187 -10.66 -10.01 7.55
N ARG A 188 -11.88 -10.47 7.27
CA ARG A 188 -12.25 -11.90 7.14
C ARG A 188 -13.34 -12.05 6.09
N GLY A 189 -13.10 -12.90 5.10
CA GLY A 189 -14.06 -13.18 4.03
C GLY A 189 -14.12 -12.06 2.98
N LEU A 190 -13.75 -12.39 1.74
CA LEU A 190 -13.80 -11.47 0.61
C LEU A 190 -15.25 -11.16 0.22
N GLU A 191 -15.59 -9.86 0.12
CA GLU A 191 -16.79 -9.39 -0.57
C GLU A 191 -16.44 -8.63 -1.86
N TYR A 192 -17.46 -8.26 -2.62
CA TYR A 192 -17.34 -7.48 -3.87
C TYR A 192 -16.50 -8.17 -4.95
N TYR A 193 -16.61 -9.50 -5.07
CA TYR A 193 -15.91 -10.27 -6.10
C TYR A 193 -16.17 -9.75 -7.53
N GLU A 194 -17.33 -9.12 -7.77
CA GLU A 194 -17.64 -8.43 -9.02
C GLU A 194 -16.64 -7.32 -9.41
N ALA A 195 -15.90 -6.77 -8.45
CA ALA A 195 -14.90 -5.73 -8.67
C ALA A 195 -13.53 -6.30 -9.04
N LEU A 196 -13.31 -7.62 -8.99
CA LEU A 196 -12.00 -8.22 -9.31
C LEU A 196 -11.59 -8.01 -10.76
N LEU A 197 -12.44 -8.39 -11.72
CA LEU A 197 -12.14 -8.18 -13.14
C LEU A 197 -12.02 -6.69 -13.51
N PRO A 198 -12.93 -5.80 -13.08
CA PRO A 198 -12.75 -4.36 -13.24
C PRO A 198 -11.44 -3.83 -12.63
N SER A 199 -11.05 -4.31 -11.45
CA SER A 199 -9.81 -3.88 -10.80
C SER A 199 -8.59 -4.36 -11.54
N ALA A 200 -8.63 -5.57 -12.11
CA ALA A 200 -7.59 -6.06 -13.01
C ALA A 200 -7.47 -5.19 -14.27
N ILE A 201 -8.60 -4.76 -14.87
CA ILE A 201 -8.59 -3.83 -16.01
C ILE A 201 -7.99 -2.48 -15.62
N GLY A 202 -8.45 -1.88 -14.51
CA GLY A 202 -7.94 -0.60 -14.02
C GLY A 202 -6.45 -0.67 -13.68
N SER A 203 -6.04 -1.75 -13.04
CA SER A 203 -4.65 -2.08 -12.74
C SER A 203 -3.79 -2.21 -14.00
N LEU A 204 -4.24 -2.94 -15.03
CA LEU A 204 -3.53 -3.03 -16.31
C LEU A 204 -3.42 -1.69 -17.04
N CYS A 205 -4.42 -0.80 -16.90
CA CYS A 205 -4.29 0.58 -17.36
C CYS A 205 -3.20 1.34 -16.58
N GLY A 206 -3.14 1.18 -15.26
CA GLY A 206 -2.04 1.69 -14.43
C GLY A 206 -0.69 1.12 -14.84
N TYR A 207 -0.62 -0.17 -15.12
CA TYR A 207 0.58 -0.86 -15.59
C TYR A 207 1.07 -0.32 -16.93
N ALA A 208 0.16 0.01 -17.86
CA ALA A 208 0.54 0.67 -19.11
C ALA A 208 1.21 2.03 -18.86
N VAL A 209 0.72 2.80 -17.87
CA VAL A 209 1.36 4.06 -17.46
C VAL A 209 2.71 3.80 -16.79
N TYR A 210 2.79 2.81 -15.90
CA TYR A 210 4.04 2.37 -15.26
C TYR A 210 5.12 2.05 -16.30
N VAL A 211 4.81 1.22 -17.30
CA VAL A 211 5.74 0.86 -18.37
C VAL A 211 6.16 2.09 -19.18
N ALA A 212 5.20 2.98 -19.49
CA ALA A 212 5.48 4.20 -20.26
C ALA A 212 6.42 5.17 -19.52
N VAL A 213 6.35 5.25 -18.18
CA VAL A 213 7.11 6.19 -17.37
C VAL A 213 8.45 5.61 -16.92
N THR A 214 8.51 4.32 -16.59
CA THR A 214 9.73 3.67 -16.07
C THR A 214 10.60 3.04 -17.14
N GLY A 215 10.01 2.59 -18.26
CA GLY A 215 10.71 1.82 -19.29
C GLY A 215 11.06 0.38 -18.90
N LEU A 216 10.77 -0.06 -17.67
CA LEU A 216 11.15 -1.38 -17.14
C LEU A 216 10.41 -2.56 -17.78
N GLY A 217 9.33 -2.31 -18.54
CA GLY A 217 8.57 -3.38 -19.18
C GLY A 217 8.12 -4.43 -18.16
N LEU A 218 8.55 -5.68 -18.37
CA LEU A 218 8.25 -6.85 -17.53
C LEU A 218 9.32 -7.14 -16.46
N GLU A 219 10.35 -6.31 -16.31
CA GLU A 219 11.42 -6.55 -15.35
C GLU A 219 10.93 -6.31 -13.90
N PRO A 220 11.27 -7.20 -12.95
CA PRO A 220 10.93 -7.01 -11.54
C PRO A 220 11.64 -5.80 -10.93
N ILE A 221 10.96 -5.10 -10.02
CA ILE A 221 11.53 -3.94 -9.29
C ILE A 221 12.70 -4.37 -8.39
N PHE A 222 12.59 -5.54 -7.77
CA PHE A 222 13.63 -6.13 -6.93
C PHE A 222 14.16 -7.40 -7.60
N PRO A 223 15.24 -7.33 -8.40
CA PRO A 223 15.80 -8.51 -9.04
C PRO A 223 16.47 -9.39 -7.98
N PHE A 224 15.71 -10.32 -7.41
CA PHE A 224 16.29 -11.40 -6.62
C PHE A 224 16.98 -12.39 -7.57
N PRO A 225 18.15 -12.95 -7.20
CA PRO A 225 18.83 -13.95 -7.99
C PRO A 225 17.90 -15.09 -8.40
N ALA A 226 18.12 -15.64 -9.60
CA ALA A 226 17.33 -16.78 -10.07
C ALA A 226 17.48 -17.96 -9.10
N HIS A 227 16.34 -18.44 -8.59
CA HIS A 227 16.29 -19.55 -7.65
C HIS A 227 16.40 -20.89 -8.38
N ALA A 228 16.97 -21.88 -7.70
CA ALA A 228 16.88 -23.27 -8.14
C ALA A 228 15.41 -23.75 -8.15
N ALA A 229 15.18 -24.95 -8.67
CA ALA A 229 13.85 -25.58 -8.58
C ALA A 229 13.41 -25.69 -7.12
N LEU A 230 12.15 -25.27 -6.85
CA LEU A 230 11.55 -25.29 -5.52
C LEU A 230 11.65 -26.68 -4.88
N GLN A 231 12.19 -26.75 -3.67
CA GLN A 231 12.33 -27.96 -2.88
C GLN A 231 11.23 -28.06 -1.82
N LEU A 232 10.96 -29.28 -1.34
CA LEU A 232 9.95 -29.47 -0.29
C LEU A 232 10.30 -28.71 1.01
N GLY A 233 11.60 -28.58 1.31
CA GLY A 233 12.09 -27.80 2.46
C GLY A 233 11.73 -26.32 2.39
N ASP A 234 11.63 -25.74 1.19
CA ASP A 234 11.31 -24.33 0.99
C ASP A 234 9.91 -23.97 1.47
N LEU A 235 8.97 -24.92 1.41
CA LEU A 235 7.62 -24.75 1.97
C LEU A 235 7.67 -24.63 3.50
N GLY A 236 8.57 -25.38 4.15
CA GLY A 236 8.84 -25.27 5.58
C GLY A 236 9.45 -23.92 5.96
N TRP A 237 10.36 -23.40 5.13
CA TRP A 237 10.90 -22.05 5.30
C TRP A 237 9.84 -20.96 5.13
N GLY A 238 8.85 -21.17 4.25
CA GLY A 238 7.66 -20.32 4.16
C GLY A 238 6.90 -20.23 5.49
N VAL A 239 6.72 -21.35 6.20
CA VAL A 239 6.09 -21.35 7.53
C VAL A 239 6.90 -20.54 8.53
N ALA A 240 8.23 -20.75 8.58
CA ALA A 240 9.11 -20.00 9.48
C ALA A 240 9.07 -18.49 9.20
N ALA A 241 9.13 -18.09 7.93
CA ALA A 241 8.99 -16.69 7.52
C ALA A 241 7.62 -16.11 7.92
N GLY A 242 6.56 -16.90 7.84
CA GLY A 242 5.22 -16.54 8.30
C GLY A 242 5.16 -16.23 9.81
N VAL A 243 5.80 -17.06 10.64
CA VAL A 243 5.90 -16.83 12.09
C VAL A 243 6.66 -15.54 12.39
N VAL A 244 7.79 -15.31 11.72
CA VAL A 244 8.58 -14.07 11.88
C VAL A 244 7.76 -12.85 11.47
N GLY A 245 7.07 -12.90 10.32
CA GLY A 245 6.20 -11.82 9.87
C GLY A 245 5.05 -11.54 10.84
N ALA A 246 4.44 -12.58 11.43
CA ALA A 246 3.42 -12.43 12.46
C ALA A 246 3.94 -11.67 13.69
N LEU A 247 5.15 -12.00 14.15
CA LEU A 247 5.80 -11.32 15.27
C LEU A 247 6.08 -9.85 14.96
N VAL A 248 6.57 -9.54 13.74
CA VAL A 248 6.78 -8.16 13.28
C VAL A 248 5.46 -7.40 13.29
N ALA A 249 4.41 -7.96 12.68
CA ALA A 249 3.11 -7.32 12.58
C ALA A 249 2.49 -7.06 13.96
N ALA A 250 2.54 -8.03 14.87
CA ALA A 250 2.06 -7.88 16.23
C ALA A 250 2.85 -6.81 16.98
N THR A 251 4.18 -6.84 16.90
CA THR A 251 5.07 -5.85 17.54
C THR A 251 4.77 -4.44 17.05
N PHE A 252 4.70 -4.25 15.72
CA PHE A 252 4.38 -2.97 15.11
C PHE A 252 2.99 -2.47 15.53
N THR A 253 1.98 -3.35 15.53
CA THR A 253 0.61 -2.98 15.90
C THR A 253 0.50 -2.56 17.36
N TYR A 254 1.02 -3.38 18.29
CA TYR A 254 0.99 -3.04 19.72
C TYR A 254 1.84 -1.82 20.05
N LEU A 255 2.98 -1.63 19.36
CA LEU A 255 3.78 -0.42 19.52
C LEU A 255 3.00 0.82 19.10
N CYS A 256 2.30 0.79 17.95
CA CYS A 256 1.41 1.88 17.54
C CYS A 256 0.32 2.16 18.59
N VAL A 257 -0.31 1.12 19.17
CA VAL A 257 -1.32 1.28 20.23
C VAL A 257 -0.74 1.96 21.47
N VAL A 258 0.44 1.52 21.93
CA VAL A 258 1.10 2.10 23.10
C VAL A 258 1.52 3.55 22.83
N LEU A 259 2.17 3.81 21.69
CA LEU A 259 2.61 5.15 21.33
C LEU A 259 1.44 6.11 21.11
N ARG A 260 0.28 5.65 20.59
CA ARG A 260 -0.95 6.45 20.52
C ARG A 260 -1.43 6.92 21.89
N LYS A 261 -1.36 6.06 22.91
CA LYS A 261 -1.71 6.45 24.30
C LYS A 261 -0.74 7.50 24.84
N ILE A 262 0.56 7.32 24.59
CA ILE A 262 1.61 8.25 25.06
C ILE A 262 1.49 9.60 24.36
N ILE A 263 1.36 9.62 23.04
CA ILE A 263 1.27 10.87 22.27
C ILE A 263 -0.07 11.59 22.48
N GLY A 264 -1.08 10.90 23.01
CA GLY A 264 -2.35 11.48 23.43
C GLY A 264 -2.20 12.61 24.46
N TYR A 265 -1.17 12.55 25.31
CA TYR A 265 -0.84 13.61 26.28
C TYR A 265 -0.23 14.87 25.62
N VAL A 266 0.18 14.79 24.35
CA VAL A 266 0.75 15.90 23.59
C VAL A 266 -0.37 16.59 22.79
N PRO A 267 -0.46 17.94 22.81
CA PRO A 267 -1.44 18.68 22.02
C PRO A 267 -1.34 18.33 20.52
N ALA A 268 -2.47 18.15 19.85
CA ALA A 268 -2.52 17.66 18.45
C ALA A 268 -1.61 18.44 17.49
N VAL A 269 -1.52 19.77 17.65
CA VAL A 269 -0.69 20.65 16.81
C VAL A 269 0.82 20.44 17.03
N ALA A 270 1.23 19.96 18.21
CA ALA A 270 2.63 19.73 18.54
C ALA A 270 3.11 18.31 18.16
N ARG A 271 2.18 17.36 17.93
CA ARG A 271 2.53 15.95 17.64
C ARG A 271 3.42 15.80 16.40
N PRO A 272 3.14 16.45 15.25
CA PRO A 272 4.00 16.28 14.08
C PRO A 272 5.39 16.86 14.27
N VAL A 273 5.51 17.95 15.03
CA VAL A 273 6.80 18.58 15.38
C VAL A 273 7.65 17.65 16.25
N LEU A 274 7.04 17.07 17.29
CA LEU A 274 7.70 16.08 18.14
C LEU A 274 8.11 14.84 17.34
N GLY A 275 7.24 14.35 16.46
CA GLY A 275 7.54 13.25 15.55
C GLY A 275 8.78 13.54 14.69
N GLY A 276 8.83 14.73 14.07
CA GLY A 276 9.99 15.18 13.29
C GLY A 276 11.28 15.23 14.11
N ALA A 277 11.24 15.76 15.34
CA ALA A 277 12.39 15.80 16.22
C ALA A 277 12.92 14.40 16.59
N VAL A 278 12.02 13.48 16.94
CA VAL A 278 12.37 12.10 17.30
C VAL A 278 12.93 11.34 16.08
N LEU A 279 12.28 11.45 14.92
CA LEU A 279 12.74 10.80 13.69
C LEU A 279 14.11 11.33 13.26
N GLY A 280 14.31 12.66 13.25
CA GLY A 280 15.61 13.25 12.96
C GLY A 280 16.68 12.82 13.96
N GLY A 281 16.31 12.57 15.23
CA GLY A 281 17.20 11.99 16.24
C GLY A 281 17.63 10.56 15.92
N PHE A 282 16.72 9.74 15.37
CA PHE A 282 17.05 8.36 14.98
C PHE A 282 18.07 8.28 13.84
N ALA A 283 18.18 9.31 13.00
CA ALA A 283 19.18 9.39 11.95
C ALA A 283 20.63 9.30 12.49
N PHE A 284 20.87 9.73 13.73
CA PHE A 284 22.19 9.61 14.38
C PHE A 284 22.51 8.20 14.87
N VAL A 285 21.50 7.34 15.04
CA VAL A 285 21.69 5.93 15.44
C VAL A 285 21.95 5.08 14.21
N THR A 286 21.12 5.23 13.17
CA THR A 286 21.25 4.49 11.92
C THR A 286 20.51 5.20 10.79
N PRO A 287 21.09 5.29 9.58
CA PRO A 287 20.40 5.88 8.43
C PRO A 287 19.15 5.08 8.03
N TYR A 288 19.13 3.77 8.32
CA TYR A 288 18.00 2.89 8.02
C TYR A 288 16.73 3.24 8.82
N ALA A 289 16.79 4.10 9.83
CA ALA A 289 15.61 4.56 10.55
C ALA A 289 14.72 5.46 9.67
N LEU A 290 15.32 6.31 8.85
CA LEU A 290 14.62 7.22 7.94
C LEU A 290 14.20 6.55 6.63
N THR A 291 13.36 7.23 5.87
CA THR A 291 12.76 6.83 4.58
C THR A 291 11.86 5.59 4.68
N ASN A 292 11.23 5.21 3.57
CA ASN A 292 10.37 4.01 3.53
C ASN A 292 11.16 2.69 3.55
N GLY A 293 12.45 2.71 3.18
CA GLY A 293 13.32 1.52 3.10
C GLY A 293 13.42 0.87 1.72
N GLU A 294 12.75 1.40 0.69
CA GLU A 294 12.78 0.84 -0.67
C GLU A 294 14.18 0.87 -1.28
N VAL A 295 14.81 2.05 -1.29
CA VAL A 295 16.17 2.25 -1.80
C VAL A 295 17.17 1.43 -0.98
N HIS A 296 17.04 1.43 0.35
CA HIS A 296 17.89 0.62 1.22
C HIS A 296 17.79 -0.88 0.92
N MET A 297 16.60 -1.40 0.59
CA MET A 297 16.43 -2.80 0.16
C MET A 297 17.21 -3.06 -1.13
N ALA A 298 17.14 -2.16 -2.11
CA ALA A 298 17.87 -2.29 -3.38
C ALA A 298 19.40 -2.25 -3.16
N ASP A 299 19.89 -1.33 -2.33
CA ASP A 299 21.32 -1.21 -2.02
C ASP A 299 21.84 -2.45 -1.29
N LEU A 300 21.11 -2.93 -0.28
CA LEU A 300 21.45 -4.14 0.47
C LEU A 300 21.37 -5.41 -0.38
N ASN A 301 20.52 -5.43 -1.42
CA ASN A 301 20.44 -6.53 -2.38
C ASN A 301 21.75 -6.70 -3.15
N GLY A 302 22.39 -5.59 -3.53
CA GLY A 302 23.67 -5.59 -4.25
C GLY A 302 24.89 -6.01 -3.39
N VAL A 303 24.72 -6.10 -2.07
CA VAL A 303 25.81 -6.45 -1.14
C VAL A 303 25.68 -7.90 -0.69
N ALA A 304 26.67 -8.74 -1.04
CA ALA A 304 26.65 -10.17 -0.74
C ALA A 304 26.61 -10.47 0.77
N HIS A 305 27.45 -9.78 1.55
CA HIS A 305 27.54 -9.97 2.99
C HIS A 305 27.36 -8.65 3.73
N VAL A 306 26.28 -8.57 4.51
CA VAL A 306 26.00 -7.48 5.44
C VAL A 306 25.97 -8.08 6.84
N ALA A 307 26.58 -7.42 7.81
CA ALA A 307 26.60 -7.91 9.19
C ALA A 307 25.17 -8.05 9.72
N ALA A 308 24.85 -9.22 10.30
CA ALA A 308 23.53 -9.50 10.87
C ALA A 308 23.11 -8.43 11.91
N THR A 309 24.07 -7.92 12.70
CA THR A 309 23.83 -6.84 13.66
C THR A 309 23.31 -5.55 13.01
N THR A 310 23.81 -5.20 11.82
CA THR A 310 23.35 -4.01 11.08
C THR A 310 21.92 -4.20 10.60
N LEU A 311 21.60 -5.39 10.08
CA LEU A 311 20.25 -5.72 9.59
C LEU A 311 19.23 -5.80 10.72
N LEU A 312 19.60 -6.39 11.87
CA LEU A 312 18.75 -6.44 13.05
C LEU A 312 18.51 -5.04 13.63
N LEU A 313 19.53 -4.19 13.68
CA LEU A 313 19.40 -2.79 14.08
C LEU A 313 18.51 -2.02 13.11
N ALA A 314 18.67 -2.21 11.80
CA ALA A 314 17.85 -1.59 10.77
C ALA A 314 16.38 -1.98 10.91
N ALA A 315 16.09 -3.27 11.10
CA ALA A 315 14.73 -3.77 11.33
C ALA A 315 14.10 -3.18 12.60
N ALA A 316 14.82 -3.22 13.73
CA ALA A 316 14.34 -2.70 15.00
C ALA A 316 14.05 -1.19 14.93
N MET A 317 14.99 -0.42 14.36
CA MET A 317 14.83 1.03 14.23
C MET A 317 13.74 1.40 13.23
N LYS A 318 13.55 0.63 12.15
CA LYS A 318 12.45 0.87 11.22
C LYS A 318 11.09 0.64 11.88
N ILE A 319 10.91 -0.43 12.67
CA ILE A 319 9.65 -0.66 13.41
C ILE A 319 9.31 0.56 14.27
N VAL A 320 10.28 1.06 15.04
CA VAL A 320 10.07 2.19 15.95
C VAL A 320 9.83 3.48 15.17
N ALA A 321 10.65 3.79 14.16
CA ALA A 321 10.52 4.99 13.35
C ALA A 321 9.17 5.03 12.61
N SER A 322 8.75 3.93 11.99
CA SER A 322 7.46 3.85 11.32
C SER A 322 6.31 4.04 12.30
N ALA A 323 6.36 3.42 13.49
CA ALA A 323 5.32 3.60 14.50
C ALA A 323 5.25 5.05 15.01
N VAL A 324 6.39 5.69 15.27
CA VAL A 324 6.45 7.13 15.64
C VAL A 324 5.87 8.00 14.52
N THR A 325 6.17 7.69 13.26
CA THR A 325 5.66 8.44 12.10
C THR A 325 4.13 8.33 12.02
N VAL A 326 3.57 7.11 12.15
CA VAL A 326 2.11 6.88 12.13
C VAL A 326 1.39 7.67 13.22
N VAL A 327 1.88 7.62 14.46
CA VAL A 327 1.15 8.19 15.61
C VAL A 327 1.34 9.69 15.79
N SER A 328 2.36 10.28 15.16
CA SER A 328 2.67 11.71 15.26
C SER A 328 1.87 12.59 14.31
N GLY A 329 0.99 12.03 13.47
CA GLY A 329 0.13 12.79 12.56
C GLY A 329 0.78 13.09 11.21
N TRP A 330 1.91 12.47 10.91
CA TRP A 330 2.46 12.39 9.55
C TRP A 330 1.61 11.41 8.74
N ASN A 331 1.54 11.58 7.42
CA ASN A 331 0.69 10.76 6.55
C ASN A 331 1.52 9.99 5.51
N GLY A 332 1.38 8.67 5.51
CA GLY A 332 2.05 7.76 4.58
C GLY A 332 1.63 6.31 4.83
N GLY A 333 2.09 5.40 3.98
CA GLY A 333 1.85 3.96 4.07
C GLY A 333 2.92 3.25 4.90
N PHE A 334 2.54 2.16 5.55
CA PHE A 334 3.48 1.32 6.33
C PHE A 334 3.86 0.03 5.59
N ILE A 335 3.40 -0.17 4.35
CA ILE A 335 3.60 -1.42 3.61
C ILE A 335 5.08 -1.61 3.24
N ILE A 336 5.69 -0.60 2.60
CA ILE A 336 7.12 -0.67 2.23
C ILE A 336 8.02 -0.78 3.48
N PRO A 337 7.79 -0.03 4.57
CA PRO A 337 8.51 -0.26 5.82
C PRO A 337 8.40 -1.69 6.35
N LEU A 338 7.22 -2.31 6.32
CA LEU A 338 7.03 -3.70 6.74
C LEU A 338 7.77 -4.67 5.82
N PHE A 339 7.79 -4.41 4.51
CA PHE A 339 8.64 -5.16 3.57
C PHE A 339 10.12 -5.03 3.97
N PHE A 340 10.62 -3.82 4.19
CA PHE A 340 12.00 -3.58 4.60
C PHE A 340 12.38 -4.32 5.89
N ILE A 341 11.50 -4.29 6.89
CA ILE A 341 11.70 -5.00 8.16
C ILE A 341 11.79 -6.51 7.92
N GLY A 342 10.83 -7.09 7.19
CA GLY A 342 10.84 -8.52 6.86
C GLY A 342 12.09 -8.93 6.07
N TYR A 343 12.47 -8.12 5.08
CA TYR A 343 13.69 -8.31 4.30
C TYR A 343 14.95 -8.33 5.17
N CYS A 344 15.11 -7.34 6.06
CA CYS A 344 16.29 -7.25 6.94
C CYS A 344 16.38 -8.45 7.89
N LEU A 345 15.26 -8.87 8.49
CA LEU A 345 15.25 -10.02 9.40
C LEU A 345 15.61 -11.33 8.66
N ALA A 346 15.10 -11.53 7.45
CA ALA A 346 15.45 -12.69 6.64
C ALA A 346 16.93 -12.67 6.22
N ARG A 347 17.43 -11.54 5.69
CA ARG A 347 18.84 -11.38 5.31
C ARG A 347 19.79 -11.53 6.49
N ALA A 348 19.37 -11.21 7.72
CA ALA A 348 20.18 -11.40 8.92
C ALA A 348 20.42 -12.88 9.25
N THR A 349 19.59 -13.80 8.72
CA THR A 349 19.76 -15.25 8.92
C THR A 349 20.62 -15.92 7.84
N THR A 350 21.02 -15.19 6.79
CA THR A 350 21.82 -15.72 5.70
C THR A 350 23.14 -16.31 6.22
N GLY A 351 23.39 -17.58 5.92
CA GLY A 351 24.59 -18.31 6.37
C GLY A 351 24.49 -18.91 7.78
N HIS A 352 23.42 -18.65 8.52
CA HIS A 352 23.17 -19.22 9.84
C HIS A 352 22.16 -20.37 9.84
N LEU A 353 21.37 -20.49 8.77
CA LEU A 353 20.35 -21.53 8.59
C LEU A 353 20.74 -22.45 7.43
N PRO A 354 21.33 -23.64 7.70
CA PRO A 354 21.71 -24.58 6.66
C PRO A 354 20.49 -25.02 5.85
N GLY A 355 20.58 -24.99 4.52
CA GLY A 355 19.50 -25.40 3.63
C GLY A 355 18.34 -24.40 3.50
N SER A 356 18.47 -23.17 4.01
CA SER A 356 17.53 -22.08 3.71
C SER A 356 17.97 -21.30 2.48
N ASP A 357 17.01 -20.97 1.61
CA ASP A 357 17.20 -19.93 0.62
C ASP A 357 16.87 -18.55 1.22
N PRO A 358 17.84 -17.61 1.26
CA PRO A 358 17.64 -16.30 1.88
C PRO A 358 16.57 -15.45 1.20
N TRP A 359 16.30 -15.69 -0.08
CA TRP A 359 15.34 -14.91 -0.86
C TRP A 359 13.91 -15.45 -0.71
N ILE A 360 13.76 -16.76 -0.49
CA ILE A 360 12.49 -17.36 -0.07
C ILE A 360 12.10 -16.81 1.31
N LEU A 361 13.05 -16.77 2.24
CA LEU A 361 12.83 -16.17 3.55
C LEU A 361 12.52 -14.66 3.43
N ALA A 362 13.22 -13.93 2.57
CA ALA A 362 13.00 -12.49 2.37
C ALA A 362 11.61 -12.20 1.81
N ALA A 363 11.23 -12.82 0.67
CA ALA A 363 9.91 -12.63 0.08
C ALA A 363 8.79 -13.07 1.04
N GLY A 364 8.96 -14.22 1.69
CA GLY A 364 8.02 -14.72 2.70
C GLY A 364 7.86 -13.76 3.87
N ALA A 365 8.96 -13.26 4.45
CA ALA A 365 8.92 -12.36 5.60
C ALA A 365 8.39 -10.96 5.25
N MET A 366 8.71 -10.45 4.06
CA MET A 366 8.14 -9.20 3.52
C MET A 366 6.61 -9.30 3.45
N ALA A 367 6.10 -10.31 2.74
CA ALA A 367 4.66 -10.49 2.58
C ALA A 367 3.98 -10.78 3.92
N ALA A 368 4.53 -11.68 4.75
CA ALA A 368 3.98 -12.05 6.04
C ALA A 368 3.91 -10.87 7.03
N ALA A 369 4.95 -10.02 7.10
CA ALA A 369 4.94 -8.83 7.95
C ALA A 369 3.83 -7.87 7.55
N ASN A 370 3.63 -7.66 6.24
CA ASN A 370 2.56 -6.83 5.75
C ASN A 370 1.16 -7.44 6.02
N VAL A 371 0.97 -8.71 5.67
CA VAL A 371 -0.32 -9.42 5.82
C VAL A 371 -0.78 -9.45 7.26
N GLY A 372 0.14 -9.56 8.22
CA GLY A 372 -0.22 -9.53 9.63
C GLY A 372 -0.90 -8.21 10.06
N VAL A 373 -0.62 -7.11 9.35
CA VAL A 373 -1.21 -5.78 9.58
C VAL A 373 -2.38 -5.51 8.64
N THR A 374 -2.22 -5.74 7.32
CA THR A 374 -3.19 -5.37 6.28
C THR A 374 -4.28 -6.42 6.04
N LYS A 375 -4.07 -7.67 6.47
CA LYS A 375 -5.01 -8.78 6.27
C LYS A 375 -5.27 -9.14 4.80
N THR A 376 -4.28 -8.93 3.95
CA THR A 376 -4.36 -9.13 2.49
C THR A 376 -3.45 -10.27 2.00
N PRO A 377 -3.72 -11.54 2.38
CA PRO A 377 -2.80 -12.66 2.15
C PRO A 377 -2.51 -12.91 0.67
N ILE A 378 -3.50 -12.82 -0.23
CA ILE A 378 -3.31 -13.13 -1.64
C ILE A 378 -2.70 -11.91 -2.34
N GLY A 379 -3.27 -10.73 -2.11
CA GLY A 379 -2.82 -9.48 -2.72
C GLY A 379 -1.36 -9.18 -2.39
N SER A 380 -0.96 -9.25 -1.12
CA SER A 380 0.42 -8.98 -0.71
C SER A 380 1.41 -10.01 -1.22
N THR A 381 1.03 -11.29 -1.27
CA THR A 381 1.87 -12.34 -1.85
C THR A 381 2.14 -12.05 -3.31
N LEU A 382 1.09 -11.75 -4.08
CA LEU A 382 1.19 -11.42 -5.49
C LEU A 382 2.04 -10.17 -5.72
N VAL A 383 1.84 -9.10 -4.94
CA VAL A 383 2.66 -7.88 -5.01
C VAL A 383 4.14 -8.20 -4.82
N VAL A 384 4.51 -8.88 -3.74
CA VAL A 384 5.92 -9.21 -3.46
C VAL A 384 6.50 -10.11 -4.56
N THR A 385 5.74 -11.09 -5.04
CA THR A 385 6.25 -12.05 -6.05
C THR A 385 6.29 -11.48 -7.46
N GLU A 386 5.44 -10.53 -7.83
CA GLU A 386 5.58 -9.77 -9.09
C GLU A 386 6.80 -8.83 -9.03
N MET A 387 7.11 -8.27 -7.85
CA MET A 387 8.28 -7.42 -7.65
C MET A 387 9.61 -8.19 -7.55
N ALA A 388 9.59 -9.42 -7.04
CA ALA A 388 10.80 -10.18 -6.70
C ALA A 388 11.03 -11.45 -7.53
N GLY A 389 9.96 -12.02 -8.12
CA GLY A 389 10.00 -13.24 -8.92
C GLY A 389 8.84 -14.19 -8.61
N LEU A 390 8.07 -14.57 -9.65
CA LEU A 390 6.86 -15.39 -9.51
C LEU A 390 7.14 -16.83 -9.03
N THR A 391 8.37 -17.33 -9.14
CA THR A 391 8.75 -18.65 -8.63
C THR A 391 8.70 -18.73 -7.10
N LEU A 392 8.76 -17.58 -6.40
CA LEU A 392 8.67 -17.48 -4.95
C LEU A 392 7.23 -17.56 -4.42
N LEU A 393 6.21 -17.61 -5.31
CA LEU A 393 4.81 -17.51 -4.93
C LEU A 393 4.37 -18.59 -3.93
N PRO A 394 4.62 -19.89 -4.12
CA PRO A 394 4.12 -20.90 -3.20
C PRO A 394 4.62 -20.73 -1.74
N PRO A 395 5.93 -20.61 -1.45
CA PRO A 395 6.38 -20.41 -0.07
C PRO A 395 5.98 -19.05 0.50
N THR A 396 5.90 -18.00 -0.33
CA THR A 396 5.44 -16.67 0.10
C THR A 396 3.96 -16.69 0.50
N LEU A 397 3.12 -17.42 -0.24
CA LEU A 397 1.71 -17.59 0.11
C LEU A 397 1.54 -18.32 1.45
N ILE A 398 2.35 -19.37 1.68
CA ILE A 398 2.36 -20.08 2.97
C ILE A 398 2.72 -19.10 4.11
N ALA A 399 3.76 -18.29 3.92
CA ALA A 399 4.17 -17.29 4.92
C ALA A 399 3.04 -16.30 5.23
N SER A 400 2.40 -15.77 4.19
CA SER A 400 1.25 -14.86 4.31
C SER A 400 0.08 -15.50 5.06
N LEU A 401 -0.30 -16.74 4.74
CA LEU A 401 -1.39 -17.46 5.41
C LEU A 401 -1.09 -17.75 6.88
N VAL A 402 0.14 -18.20 7.18
CA VAL A 402 0.58 -18.42 8.57
C VAL A 402 0.51 -17.11 9.37
N SER A 403 0.99 -16.01 8.81
CA SER A 403 0.91 -14.70 9.47
C SER A 403 -0.53 -14.24 9.69
N LEU A 404 -1.41 -14.41 8.70
CA LEU A 404 -2.82 -14.09 8.83
C LEU A 404 -3.48 -14.87 9.97
N LEU A 405 -3.24 -16.18 10.05
CA LEU A 405 -3.83 -17.05 11.08
C LEU A 405 -3.37 -16.61 12.47
N LEU A 406 -2.06 -16.41 12.66
CA LEU A 406 -1.47 -16.03 13.94
C LEU A 406 -1.84 -14.62 14.39
N THR A 407 -2.17 -13.73 13.46
CA THR A 407 -2.51 -12.33 13.76
C THR A 407 -3.99 -12.02 13.61
N SER A 408 -4.84 -13.00 13.33
CA SER A 408 -6.26 -12.77 12.99
C SER A 408 -7.02 -11.93 14.03
N GLY A 409 -6.68 -12.05 15.32
CA GLY A 409 -7.22 -11.24 16.42
C GLY A 409 -6.60 -9.84 16.61
N VAL A 410 -5.47 -9.56 15.98
CA VAL A 410 -4.77 -8.26 16.02
C VAL A 410 -5.19 -7.40 14.83
N GLY A 411 -5.56 -6.14 15.07
CA GLY A 411 -6.01 -5.20 14.04
C GLY A 411 -5.42 -3.80 14.23
N LEU A 412 -4.95 -3.19 13.13
CA LEU A 412 -4.49 -1.81 13.06
C LEU A 412 -5.46 -0.92 12.26
N ILE A 413 -6.01 -1.45 11.17
CA ILE A 413 -6.98 -0.79 10.30
C ILE A 413 -8.38 -1.14 10.83
N HIS A 414 -9.00 -0.24 11.58
CA HIS A 414 -10.25 -0.54 12.29
C HIS A 414 -11.49 -0.59 11.39
N THR A 415 -11.42 0.02 10.20
CA THR A 415 -12.54 0.07 9.25
C THR A 415 -12.66 -1.17 8.36
N GLN A 416 -11.74 -2.14 8.50
CA GLN A 416 -11.86 -3.43 7.83
C GLN A 416 -13.00 -4.24 8.46
N ARG A 417 -13.95 -4.68 7.64
CA ARG A 417 -15.12 -5.42 8.13
C ARG A 417 -14.92 -6.92 8.00
N GLN A 418 -15.59 -7.69 8.86
CA GLN A 418 -15.82 -9.11 8.61
C GLN A 418 -16.93 -9.23 7.56
N ARG A 419 -16.86 -10.26 6.71
CA ARG A 419 -17.91 -10.58 5.75
C ARG A 419 -19.22 -10.78 6.50
N PHE A 420 -20.29 -10.19 5.99
CA PHE A 420 -21.61 -10.42 6.54
C PHE A 420 -22.06 -11.85 6.19
N ASP A 421 -22.19 -12.72 7.19
CA ASP A 421 -22.88 -14.01 7.07
C ASP A 421 -24.28 -13.91 7.69
N PRO A 422 -25.36 -14.00 6.90
CA PRO A 422 -26.73 -14.00 7.42
C PRO A 422 -27.04 -15.15 8.39
N ASN A 423 -26.20 -16.21 8.43
CA ASN A 423 -26.41 -17.41 9.22
C ASN A 423 -25.54 -17.48 10.49
N GLU A 424 -24.55 -16.60 10.66
CA GLU A 424 -23.77 -16.52 11.90
C GLU A 424 -24.43 -15.53 12.87
N GLN A 425 -24.93 -16.02 14.00
CA GLN A 425 -25.53 -15.21 15.07
C GLN A 425 -24.50 -14.49 15.96
N ASP A 426 -23.20 -14.63 15.70
CA ASP A 426 -22.11 -13.93 16.40
C ASP A 426 -21.92 -12.50 15.84
N PHE A 427 -23.01 -11.73 15.80
CA PHE A 427 -22.92 -10.28 15.69
C PHE A 427 -22.38 -9.75 17.02
N ASP A 428 -21.07 -9.49 17.10
CA ASP A 428 -20.50 -8.71 18.19
C ASP A 428 -20.85 -7.22 17.96
N PRO A 429 -21.68 -6.59 18.81
CA PRO A 429 -22.03 -5.18 18.64
C PRO A 429 -20.81 -4.26 18.65
N ASP A 430 -19.70 -4.69 19.27
CA ASP A 430 -18.44 -3.95 19.31
C ASP A 430 -17.69 -3.93 17.96
N ASP A 431 -18.01 -4.80 16.99
CA ASP A 431 -17.46 -4.75 15.62
C ASP A 431 -17.99 -3.53 14.82
N THR A 432 -19.00 -2.83 15.36
CA THR A 432 -19.50 -1.55 14.85
C THR A 432 -19.26 -0.38 15.81
N ALA A 433 -18.74 -0.65 17.02
CA ALA A 433 -18.49 0.38 18.00
C ALA A 433 -17.23 1.17 17.61
N TYR A 434 -17.46 2.38 17.09
CA TYR A 434 -16.42 3.40 17.09
C TYR A 434 -15.82 3.49 18.50
N PRO A 435 -14.49 3.46 18.67
CA PRO A 435 -13.92 3.80 19.96
C PRO A 435 -14.37 5.22 20.31
N GLU A 436 -15.21 5.34 21.34
CA GLU A 436 -15.64 6.62 21.90
C GLU A 436 -14.36 7.40 22.26
N GLY A 437 -14.03 8.39 21.42
CA GLY A 437 -12.76 9.11 21.47
C GLY A 437 -12.23 9.58 20.11
N ALA A 438 -12.74 9.05 18.99
CA ALA A 438 -12.33 9.50 17.64
C ALA A 438 -12.82 10.92 17.24
N VAL A 439 -13.67 11.55 18.07
CA VAL A 439 -14.24 12.89 17.84
C VAL A 439 -13.66 13.96 18.79
N ALA A 440 -12.50 13.71 19.41
CA ALA A 440 -11.74 14.75 20.14
C ALA A 440 -10.47 15.20 19.38
#